data_AF-A0A5S6QZR0-F1
#
_entry.id   AF-A0A5S6QZR0-F1
#
_cell.length_a   1.000
_cell.length_b   1.000
_cell.length_c   1.000
_cell.angle_alpha   90.00
_cell.angle_beta   90.00
_cell.angle_gamma   90.00
#
_symmetry.space_group_name_H-M   'P 1'
#
loop_
_entity.id
_entity.type
_entity.pdbx_description
1 polymer ?
#
loop_
_entity_poly.entity_id
_entity_poly.type
_entity_poly.pdbx_seq_one_letter_code
_entity_poly.pdbx_strand_id
1 'polypeptide(L)'
;MSTTHSINFVDRVSGAHTQTVESLWSHAKQGNKARRGTHRSKVDSYLCEFVWRRRLSRDEHPFTRILCAIAELYPPQINHPRLVHPKEQKPVIVIPYYTGIGEHIKRLGITLNFRVFFKSSASLRNILRHDKISVPYDQRPGVVYRITCGCAASYIGETGNTLLDRFKEHQSGVTRYKNALERLNGTTQQRRRGRPQTKDPQKIMEDTIKGSAVVEHSSQCSHDLQANIICRESLFHVRKIKEALFIRHNPCPINRDRGVEVSEVWTDLINQTGCCTIAT
;
A
#
# COMPACT_ATOMS: atom_id res chain seq x y z
N MET A 1 -22.56 -7.65 -32.09
CA MET A 1 -22.55 -6.89 -33.36
C MET A 1 -22.57 -7.90 -34.48
N SER A 2 -23.72 -8.03 -35.15
CA SER A 2 -23.89 -8.90 -36.32
C SER A 2 -23.66 -8.02 -37.55
N THR A 3 -22.61 -8.32 -38.31
CA THR A 3 -22.24 -7.51 -39.48
C THR A 3 -22.89 -8.10 -40.73
N THR A 4 -23.64 -7.28 -41.45
CA THR A 4 -24.26 -7.59 -42.74
C THR A 4 -23.19 -7.72 -43.83
N HIS A 5 -23.09 -8.89 -44.46
CA HIS A 5 -22.14 -9.19 -45.55
C HIS A 5 -22.70 -8.80 -46.93
N SER A 6 -22.87 -7.50 -47.22
CA SER A 6 -23.42 -7.08 -48.53
C SER A 6 -22.46 -6.38 -49.49
N ILE A 7 -21.20 -6.13 -49.13
CA ILE A 7 -20.28 -5.35 -50.00
C ILE A 7 -18.85 -5.93 -49.94
N ASN A 8 -18.45 -6.57 -51.03
CA ASN A 8 -17.11 -7.09 -51.39
C ASN A 8 -16.45 -8.13 -50.44
N PHE A 9 -16.43 -9.38 -50.90
CA PHE A 9 -15.82 -10.55 -50.24
C PHE A 9 -14.27 -10.53 -50.25
N VAL A 10 -13.68 -9.78 -51.18
CA VAL A 10 -12.23 -9.61 -51.37
C VAL A 10 -11.94 -8.12 -51.55
N ASP A 11 -10.99 -7.59 -50.78
CA ASP A 11 -10.51 -6.22 -50.97
C ASP A 11 -9.73 -6.09 -52.29
N ARG A 12 -10.15 -5.16 -53.16
CA ARG A 12 -9.64 -5.04 -54.54
C ARG A 12 -8.19 -4.57 -54.64
N VAL A 13 -7.63 -4.03 -53.56
CA VAL A 13 -6.27 -3.44 -53.53
C VAL A 13 -5.28 -4.35 -52.82
N SER A 14 -5.67 -4.93 -51.69
CA SER A 14 -4.82 -5.82 -50.89
C SER A 14 -5.01 -7.31 -51.18
N GLY A 15 -6.07 -7.69 -51.91
CA GLY A 15 -6.46 -9.08 -52.13
C GLY A 15 -6.91 -9.80 -50.85
N ALA A 16 -7.08 -9.05 -49.74
CA ALA A 16 -7.43 -9.63 -48.45
C ALA A 16 -8.90 -10.06 -48.42
N HIS A 17 -9.11 -11.33 -48.16
CA HIS A 17 -10.43 -11.91 -48.02
C HIS A 17 -10.97 -11.71 -46.60
N THR A 18 -12.24 -11.35 -46.45
CA THR A 18 -12.90 -11.09 -45.16
C THR A 18 -12.76 -12.25 -44.16
N GLN A 19 -12.99 -13.49 -44.61
CA GLN A 19 -12.75 -14.71 -43.83
C GLN A 19 -11.32 -14.84 -43.28
N THR A 20 -10.31 -14.43 -44.06
CA THR A 20 -8.91 -14.46 -43.63
C THR A 20 -8.64 -13.43 -42.53
N VAL A 21 -9.24 -12.25 -42.65
CA VAL A 21 -9.16 -11.19 -41.64
C VAL A 21 -9.84 -11.63 -40.34
N GLU A 22 -11.03 -12.22 -40.43
CA GLU A 22 -11.76 -12.73 -39.27
C GLU A 22 -11.02 -13.88 -38.56
N SER A 23 -10.45 -14.80 -39.33
CA SER A 23 -9.63 -15.90 -38.82
C SER A 23 -8.36 -15.38 -38.13
N LEU A 24 -7.69 -14.38 -38.72
CA LEU A 24 -6.51 -13.76 -38.13
C LEU A 24 -6.84 -13.08 -36.79
N TRP A 25 -7.95 -12.34 -36.73
CA TRP A 25 -8.43 -11.73 -35.49
C TRP A 25 -8.84 -12.77 -34.45
N SER A 26 -9.39 -13.91 -34.86
CA SER A 26 -9.70 -15.01 -33.95
C SER A 26 -8.43 -15.55 -33.27
N HIS A 27 -7.36 -15.78 -34.05
CA HIS A 27 -6.06 -16.22 -33.54
C HIS A 27 -5.42 -15.18 -32.62
N ALA A 28 -5.42 -13.90 -33.01
CA ALA A 28 -4.89 -12.81 -32.17
C ALA A 28 -5.64 -12.71 -30.84
N LYS A 29 -6.97 -12.90 -30.86
CA LYS A 29 -7.82 -12.88 -29.66
C LYS A 29 -7.69 -14.15 -28.81
N GLN A 30 -7.25 -15.29 -29.36
CA GLN A 30 -7.17 -16.56 -28.64
C GLN A 30 -6.25 -16.49 -27.42
N GLY A 31 -5.07 -15.88 -27.57
CA GLY A 31 -4.14 -15.66 -26.45
C GLY A 31 -4.72 -14.74 -25.37
N ASN A 32 -5.45 -13.70 -25.78
CA ASN A 32 -6.09 -12.77 -24.84
C ASN A 32 -7.29 -13.42 -24.12
N LYS A 33 -8.06 -14.26 -24.81
CA LYS A 33 -9.16 -15.05 -24.23
C LYS A 33 -8.65 -16.08 -23.22
N ALA A 34 -7.56 -16.79 -23.54
CA ALA A 34 -6.92 -17.74 -22.63
C ALA A 34 -6.45 -17.07 -21.33
N ARG A 35 -6.08 -15.77 -21.39
CA ARG A 35 -5.68 -14.93 -20.25
C ARG A 35 -6.84 -14.20 -19.56
N ARG A 36 -8.11 -14.54 -19.88
CA ARG A 36 -9.33 -13.90 -19.36
C ARG A 36 -9.40 -12.38 -19.63
N GLY A 37 -8.94 -11.97 -20.81
CA GLY A 37 -8.94 -10.57 -21.24
C GLY A 37 -7.58 -9.90 -21.08
N THR A 38 -7.51 -8.63 -21.46
CA THR A 38 -6.29 -7.84 -21.44
C THR A 38 -6.68 -6.39 -21.17
N HIS A 39 -5.92 -5.71 -20.31
CA HIS A 39 -6.18 -4.30 -20.01
C HIS A 39 -6.04 -3.45 -21.28
N ARG A 40 -6.95 -2.49 -21.50
CA ARG A 40 -7.04 -1.71 -22.75
C ARG A 40 -5.71 -1.02 -23.12
N SER A 41 -4.96 -0.55 -22.13
CA SER A 41 -3.65 0.09 -22.36
C SER A 41 -2.52 -0.85 -22.82
N LYS A 42 -2.75 -2.16 -22.85
CA LYS A 42 -1.76 -3.15 -23.27
C LYS A 42 -2.05 -3.76 -24.63
N VAL A 43 -3.21 -3.46 -25.22
CA VAL A 43 -3.65 -4.03 -26.51
C VAL A 43 -2.58 -3.85 -27.59
N ASP A 44 -2.01 -2.65 -27.71
CA ASP A 44 -0.98 -2.35 -28.71
C ASP A 44 0.26 -3.22 -28.54
N SER A 45 0.76 -3.37 -27.30
CA SER A 45 1.93 -4.21 -27.03
C SER A 45 1.71 -5.69 -27.39
N TYR A 46 0.50 -6.22 -27.16
CA TYR A 46 0.16 -7.59 -27.54
C TYR A 46 -0.05 -7.77 -29.04
N LEU A 47 -0.57 -6.75 -29.73
CA LEU A 47 -0.66 -6.76 -31.19
C LEU A 47 0.74 -6.72 -31.82
N CYS A 48 1.65 -5.87 -31.30
CA CYS A 48 3.05 -5.85 -31.72
C CYS A 48 3.72 -7.21 -31.50
N GLU A 49 3.53 -7.83 -30.34
CA GLU A 49 4.06 -9.18 -30.07
C GLU A 49 3.49 -10.23 -31.05
N PHE A 50 2.18 -10.21 -31.30
CA PHE A 50 1.52 -11.15 -32.20
C PHE A 50 2.02 -11.02 -33.64
N VAL A 51 2.15 -9.79 -34.15
CA VAL A 51 2.69 -9.52 -35.48
C VAL A 51 4.16 -9.96 -35.56
N TRP A 52 4.95 -9.67 -34.53
CA TRP A 52 6.36 -10.06 -34.47
C TRP A 52 6.53 -11.59 -34.48
N ARG A 53 5.77 -12.33 -33.67
CA ARG A 53 5.81 -13.81 -33.64
C ARG A 53 5.42 -14.44 -34.97
N ARG A 54 4.50 -13.84 -35.71
CA ARG A 54 4.05 -14.34 -37.01
C ARG A 54 5.10 -14.17 -38.12
N ARG A 55 6.06 -13.27 -37.93
CA ARG A 55 7.20 -13.05 -38.84
C ARG A 55 8.36 -14.00 -38.59
N LEU A 56 8.33 -14.79 -37.52
CA LEU A 56 9.36 -15.78 -37.22
C LEU A 56 9.17 -17.01 -38.09
N SER A 57 10.28 -17.57 -38.58
CA SER A 57 10.28 -18.85 -39.29
C SER A 57 10.00 -20.01 -38.32
N ARG A 58 9.56 -21.16 -38.83
CA ARG A 58 9.15 -22.32 -37.98
C ARG A 58 10.28 -22.90 -37.14
N ASP A 59 11.52 -22.68 -37.56
CA ASP A 59 12.78 -23.10 -36.96
C ASP A 59 13.36 -22.06 -35.98
N GLU A 60 12.82 -20.84 -35.95
CA GLU A 60 13.34 -19.76 -35.10
C GLU A 60 12.69 -19.77 -33.72
N HIS A 61 13.52 -19.92 -32.68
CA HIS A 61 13.04 -19.85 -31.30
C HIS A 61 12.77 -18.38 -30.90
N PRO A 62 11.53 -18.02 -30.47
CA PRO A 62 11.19 -16.63 -30.16
C PRO A 62 12.10 -15.99 -29.12
N PHE A 63 12.49 -16.73 -28.09
CA PHE A 63 13.39 -16.19 -27.06
C PHE A 63 14.77 -15.79 -27.62
N THR A 64 15.29 -16.54 -28.58
CA THR A 64 16.58 -16.22 -29.19
C THR A 64 16.47 -14.99 -30.08
N ARG A 65 15.39 -14.91 -30.87
CA ARG A 65 15.14 -13.79 -31.78
C ARG A 65 14.92 -12.47 -31.05
N ILE A 66 14.25 -12.48 -29.90
CA ILE A 66 14.07 -11.24 -29.13
C ILE A 66 15.40 -10.77 -28.52
N LEU A 67 16.27 -11.69 -28.09
CA LEU A 67 17.60 -11.33 -27.60
C LEU A 67 18.49 -10.75 -28.71
N CYS A 68 18.45 -11.33 -29.92
CA CYS A 68 19.13 -10.76 -31.08
C CYS A 68 18.63 -9.34 -31.38
N ALA A 69 17.31 -9.13 -31.41
CA ALA A 69 16.73 -7.80 -31.64
C ALA A 69 17.13 -6.78 -30.56
N ILE A 70 17.21 -7.20 -29.29
CA ILE A 70 17.69 -6.34 -28.20
C ILE A 70 19.17 -6.00 -28.38
N ALA A 71 20.00 -6.98 -28.75
CA ALA A 71 21.42 -6.77 -28.99
C ALA A 71 21.69 -5.85 -30.21
N GLU A 72 20.84 -5.92 -31.24
CA GLU A 72 20.87 -4.99 -32.38
C GLU A 72 20.47 -3.56 -32.00
N LEU A 73 19.44 -3.41 -31.17
CA LEU A 73 18.96 -2.10 -30.71
C LEU A 73 19.90 -1.45 -29.67
N TYR A 74 20.60 -2.27 -28.88
CA TYR A 74 21.48 -1.82 -27.80
C TYR A 74 22.81 -2.59 -27.86
N PRO A 75 23.72 -2.23 -28.80
CA PRO A 75 24.99 -2.91 -28.93
C PRO A 75 25.84 -2.75 -27.66
N PRO A 76 26.45 -3.83 -27.15
CA PRO A 76 27.27 -3.76 -25.94
C PRO A 76 28.49 -2.87 -26.19
N GLN A 77 28.69 -1.85 -25.33
CA GLN A 77 29.87 -0.98 -25.41
C GLN A 77 31.08 -1.72 -24.83
N ILE A 78 32.02 -2.14 -25.70
CA ILE A 78 33.16 -3.01 -25.35
C ILE A 78 34.36 -2.24 -24.76
N ASN A 79 34.37 -0.89 -24.79
CA ASN A 79 35.50 -0.11 -24.29
C ASN A 79 35.09 0.80 -23.13
N HIS A 80 35.23 0.29 -21.89
CA HIS A 80 35.41 1.15 -20.72
C HIS A 80 36.65 0.68 -19.94
N PRO A 81 37.63 1.57 -19.66
CA PRO A 81 38.79 1.22 -18.85
C PRO A 81 38.36 0.91 -17.41
N ARG A 82 38.99 -0.11 -16.83
CA ARG A 82 38.71 -0.67 -15.51
C ARG A 82 38.82 0.40 -14.42
N LEU A 83 37.68 0.86 -13.90
CA LEU A 83 37.62 1.55 -12.62
C LEU A 83 37.67 0.51 -11.50
N VAL A 84 38.64 0.66 -10.61
CA VAL A 84 38.76 -0.12 -9.37
C VAL A 84 37.58 0.26 -8.48
N HIS A 85 36.61 -0.65 -8.33
CA HIS A 85 35.44 -0.44 -7.46
C HIS A 85 35.55 -1.26 -6.16
N PRO A 86 35.12 -0.70 -5.01
CA PRO A 86 35.16 -1.39 -3.72
C PRO A 86 34.13 -2.54 -3.66
N LYS A 87 34.58 -3.74 -3.22
CA LYS A 87 33.79 -4.98 -2.93
C LYS A 87 32.55 -5.19 -3.82
N GLU A 88 32.75 -5.83 -4.97
CA GLU A 88 31.74 -6.18 -5.97
C GLU A 88 30.46 -6.82 -5.36
N GLN A 89 29.36 -6.07 -5.37
CA GLN A 89 28.03 -6.65 -5.27
C GLN A 89 27.69 -7.27 -6.64
N LYS A 90 27.66 -8.60 -6.71
CA LYS A 90 27.20 -9.31 -7.92
C LYS A 90 25.84 -8.76 -8.36
N PRO A 91 25.61 -8.47 -9.66
CA PRO A 91 24.33 -7.96 -10.13
C PRO A 91 23.19 -8.88 -9.69
N VAL A 92 22.13 -8.31 -9.14
CA VAL A 92 21.01 -9.07 -8.57
C VAL A 92 19.81 -8.98 -9.50
N ILE A 93 19.32 -10.12 -9.97
CA ILE A 93 18.13 -10.25 -10.81
C ILE A 93 17.00 -10.88 -9.98
N VAL A 94 15.86 -10.20 -9.91
CA VAL A 94 14.64 -10.71 -9.25
C VAL A 94 13.58 -11.00 -10.30
N ILE A 95 13.20 -12.27 -10.46
CA ILE A 95 12.22 -12.72 -11.46
C ILE A 95 11.14 -13.62 -10.84
N PRO A 96 9.94 -13.74 -11.43
CA PRO A 96 8.95 -14.70 -10.98
C PRO A 96 9.47 -16.15 -11.06
N TYR A 97 9.17 -16.99 -10.06
CA TYR A 97 9.49 -18.42 -10.15
C TYR A 97 8.61 -19.11 -11.21
N TYR A 98 9.25 -19.74 -12.18
CA TYR A 98 8.63 -20.66 -13.13
C TYR A 98 9.40 -21.97 -13.12
N THR A 99 8.73 -23.07 -12.80
CA THR A 99 9.36 -24.40 -12.73
C THR A 99 10.06 -24.75 -14.04
N GLY A 100 11.30 -25.23 -13.96
CA GLY A 100 12.15 -25.60 -15.11
C GLY A 100 12.95 -24.42 -15.68
N ILE A 101 12.33 -23.25 -15.80
CA ILE A 101 12.97 -22.02 -16.31
C ILE A 101 13.81 -21.35 -15.21
N GLY A 102 13.26 -21.26 -14.00
CA GLY A 102 13.93 -20.64 -12.86
C GLY A 102 15.27 -21.30 -12.56
N GLU A 103 15.30 -22.62 -12.46
CA GLU A 103 16.53 -23.39 -12.21
C GLU A 103 17.58 -23.19 -13.30
N HIS A 104 17.15 -23.03 -14.56
CA HIS A 104 18.04 -22.76 -15.67
C HIS A 104 18.65 -21.36 -15.56
N ILE A 105 17.84 -20.35 -15.24
CA ILE A 105 18.29 -18.97 -15.05
C ILE A 105 19.20 -18.84 -13.82
N LYS A 106 18.89 -19.56 -12.73
CA LYS A 106 19.76 -19.62 -11.54
C LYS A 106 21.11 -20.23 -11.85
N ARG A 107 21.16 -21.28 -12.68
CA ARG A 107 22.42 -21.88 -13.17
C ARG A 107 23.21 -20.90 -14.05
N LEU A 108 22.55 -20.22 -14.98
CA LEU A 108 23.16 -19.16 -15.79
C LEU A 108 23.74 -18.03 -14.92
N GLY A 109 23.06 -17.66 -13.83
CA GLY A 109 23.58 -16.68 -12.87
C GLY A 109 24.89 -17.09 -12.20
N ILE A 110 25.06 -18.39 -11.92
CA ILE A 110 26.33 -18.91 -11.40
C ILE A 110 27.44 -18.74 -12.46
N THR A 111 27.16 -19.11 -13.71
CA THR A 111 28.13 -19.04 -14.82
C THR A 111 28.51 -17.61 -15.20
N LEU A 112 27.54 -16.69 -15.21
CA LEU A 112 27.70 -15.30 -15.64
C LEU A 112 27.88 -14.31 -14.48
N ASN A 113 28.15 -14.83 -13.28
CA ASN A 113 28.45 -14.09 -12.05
C ASN A 113 27.39 -13.07 -11.59
N PHE A 114 26.09 -13.42 -11.70
CA PHE A 114 24.97 -12.64 -11.16
C PHE A 114 24.09 -13.47 -10.19
N ARG A 115 23.46 -12.83 -9.21
CA ARG A 115 22.58 -13.49 -8.24
C ARG A 115 21.13 -13.45 -8.71
N VAL A 116 20.46 -14.60 -8.70
CA VAL A 116 19.04 -14.70 -9.05
C VAL A 116 18.22 -14.97 -7.80
N PHE A 117 17.21 -14.13 -7.53
CA PHE A 117 16.17 -14.37 -6.55
C PHE A 117 14.83 -14.58 -7.24
N PHE A 118 14.05 -15.52 -6.73
CA PHE A 118 12.71 -15.74 -7.22
C PHE A 118 11.69 -15.01 -6.35
N LYS A 119 10.84 -14.22 -7.00
CA LYS A 119 9.61 -13.72 -6.38
C LYS A 119 8.49 -14.72 -6.72
N SER A 120 7.70 -15.15 -5.75
CA SER A 120 6.47 -15.87 -6.09
C SER A 120 5.51 -14.88 -6.78
N SER A 121 4.82 -15.31 -7.84
CA SER A 121 3.68 -14.56 -8.36
C SER A 121 2.66 -14.36 -7.24
N ALA A 122 1.84 -13.30 -7.32
CA ALA A 122 0.72 -13.13 -6.40
C ALA A 122 -0.04 -14.46 -6.28
N SER A 123 -0.21 -14.95 -5.05
CA SER A 123 -0.82 -16.26 -4.84
C SER A 123 -2.20 -16.31 -5.50
N LEU A 124 -2.64 -17.50 -5.92
CA LEU A 124 -4.00 -17.73 -6.40
C LEU A 124 -5.04 -17.13 -5.45
N ARG A 125 -4.77 -17.13 -4.13
CA ARG A 125 -5.58 -16.43 -3.12
C ARG A 125 -5.65 -14.92 -3.40
N ASN A 126 -4.54 -14.23 -3.63
CA ASN A 126 -4.53 -12.79 -3.96
C ASN A 126 -5.19 -12.45 -5.31
N ILE A 127 -5.15 -13.38 -6.27
CA ILE A 127 -5.76 -13.19 -7.61
C ILE A 127 -7.27 -13.47 -7.58
N LEU A 128 -7.69 -14.50 -6.85
CA LEU A 128 -9.09 -14.92 -6.77
C LEU A 128 -9.87 -14.15 -5.70
N ARG A 129 -9.20 -13.67 -4.65
CA ARG A 129 -9.80 -12.90 -3.57
C ARG A 129 -9.53 -11.41 -3.80
N HIS A 130 -10.43 -10.81 -4.57
CA HIS A 130 -10.65 -9.36 -4.56
C HIS A 130 -11.73 -8.99 -3.51
N ASP A 131 -11.84 -9.77 -2.43
CA ASP A 131 -12.83 -9.62 -1.35
C ASP A 131 -12.50 -8.47 -0.40
N LYS A 132 -11.26 -7.99 -0.42
CA LYS A 132 -10.88 -6.73 0.22
C LYS A 132 -11.38 -5.57 -0.63
N ILE A 133 -12.51 -5.00 -0.23
CA ILE A 133 -12.96 -3.69 -0.70
C ILE A 133 -11.77 -2.73 -0.63
N SER A 134 -11.46 -2.06 -1.75
CA SER A 134 -10.43 -1.04 -1.79
C SER A 134 -10.87 0.10 -0.87
N VAL A 135 -10.26 0.17 0.30
CA VAL A 135 -10.57 1.22 1.28
C VAL A 135 -10.22 2.56 0.63
N PRO A 136 -11.18 3.51 0.54
CA PRO A 136 -10.92 4.86 0.05
C PRO A 136 -9.70 5.44 0.76
N TYR A 137 -8.91 6.26 0.06
CA TYR A 137 -7.66 6.81 0.60
C TYR A 137 -7.82 7.42 2.01
N ASP A 138 -8.97 8.05 2.21
CA ASP A 138 -9.37 8.77 3.42
C ASP A 138 -9.49 7.85 4.64
N GLN A 139 -9.91 6.60 4.40
CA GLN A 139 -10.16 5.57 5.41
C GLN A 139 -8.98 4.60 5.59
N ARG A 140 -7.84 4.86 4.94
CA ARG A 140 -6.69 3.95 5.02
C ARG A 140 -6.09 3.92 6.44
N PRO A 141 -5.76 2.72 6.94
CA PRO A 141 -5.09 2.56 8.23
C PRO A 141 -3.64 3.06 8.20
N GLY A 142 -3.05 3.25 9.38
CA GLY A 142 -1.66 3.69 9.50
C GLY A 142 -1.56 5.21 9.42
N VAL A 143 -2.03 5.89 10.46
CA VAL A 143 -2.01 7.36 10.54
C VAL A 143 -1.35 7.83 11.82
N VAL A 144 -0.67 8.97 11.72
CA VAL A 144 -0.37 9.83 12.87
C VAL A 144 -1.44 10.93 12.87
N TYR A 145 -2.10 11.12 14.00
CA TYR A 145 -3.25 11.98 14.13
C TYR A 145 -3.12 12.92 15.33
N ARG A 146 -3.87 14.02 15.27
CA ARG A 146 -4.01 14.99 16.35
C ARG A 146 -5.45 14.97 16.85
N ILE A 147 -5.64 14.96 18.16
CA ILE A 147 -6.91 15.29 18.80
C ILE A 147 -6.77 16.68 19.41
N THR A 148 -7.64 17.61 19.02
CA THR A 148 -7.71 18.96 19.58
C THR A 148 -8.94 19.11 20.44
N CYS A 149 -8.78 19.79 21.57
CA CYS A 149 -9.86 20.15 22.47
C CYS A 149 -10.17 21.65 22.35
N GLY A 150 -11.42 22.04 22.60
CA GLY A 150 -11.83 23.46 22.61
C GLY A 150 -11.03 24.35 23.58
N CYS A 151 -10.38 23.77 24.60
CA CYS A 151 -9.46 24.50 25.49
C CYS A 151 -8.04 24.68 24.93
N ALA A 152 -7.85 24.53 23.61
CA ALA A 152 -6.57 24.56 22.89
C ALA A 152 -5.56 23.45 23.27
N ALA A 153 -5.93 22.54 24.18
CA ALA A 153 -5.11 21.37 24.47
C ALA A 153 -5.13 20.40 23.30
N SER A 154 -3.99 19.76 23.03
CA SER A 154 -3.88 18.79 21.96
C SER A 154 -3.16 17.51 22.39
N TYR A 155 -3.55 16.42 21.73
CA TYR A 155 -2.99 15.09 21.86
C TYR A 155 -2.52 14.63 20.49
N ILE A 156 -1.33 14.02 20.41
CA ILE A 156 -0.81 13.40 19.19
C ILE A 156 -0.61 11.93 19.46
N GLY A 157 -1.09 11.09 18.54
CA GLY A 157 -0.95 9.65 18.64
C GLY A 157 -0.82 8.99 17.27
N GLU A 158 -0.41 7.73 17.26
CA GLU A 158 -0.45 6.87 16.07
C GLU A 158 -1.51 5.78 16.18
N THR A 159 -1.98 5.30 15.04
CA THR A 159 -2.80 4.10 14.97
C THR A 159 -2.48 3.29 13.72
N GLY A 160 -2.38 1.97 13.90
CA GLY A 160 -2.35 1.00 12.81
C GLY A 160 -3.74 0.70 12.21
N ASN A 161 -4.82 1.20 12.82
CA ASN A 161 -6.19 1.13 12.31
C ASN A 161 -6.59 2.48 11.68
N THR A 162 -7.88 2.67 11.41
CA THR A 162 -8.39 3.97 10.91
C THR A 162 -8.44 5.01 12.05
N LEU A 163 -8.37 6.30 11.71
CA LEU A 163 -8.54 7.38 12.68
C LEU A 163 -9.89 7.28 13.40
N LEU A 164 -10.96 6.96 12.65
CA LEU A 164 -12.31 6.87 13.18
C LEU A 164 -12.42 5.79 14.26
N ASP A 165 -11.85 4.61 14.01
CA ASP A 165 -11.87 3.51 14.98
C ASP A 165 -11.12 3.90 16.25
N ARG A 166 -9.93 4.49 16.10
CA ARG A 166 -9.14 4.94 17.25
C ARG A 166 -9.84 6.04 18.04
N PHE A 167 -10.49 6.97 17.37
CA PHE A 167 -11.24 8.04 18.03
C PHE A 167 -12.46 7.48 18.78
N LYS A 168 -13.17 6.51 18.21
CA LYS A 168 -14.27 5.80 18.90
C LYS A 168 -13.79 5.05 20.14
N GLU A 169 -12.59 4.48 20.12
CA GLU A 169 -11.98 3.85 21.31
C GLU A 169 -11.79 4.89 22.44
N HIS A 170 -11.24 6.06 22.11
CA HIS A 170 -11.10 7.16 23.08
C HIS A 170 -12.46 7.63 23.61
N GLN A 171 -13.43 7.89 22.74
CA GLN A 171 -14.79 8.30 23.13
C GLN A 171 -15.49 7.25 24.00
N SER A 172 -15.30 5.97 23.70
CA SER A 172 -15.83 4.86 24.51
C SER A 172 -15.20 4.85 25.90
N GLY A 173 -13.90 5.16 26.01
CA GLY A 173 -13.22 5.37 27.28
C GLY A 173 -13.81 6.52 28.10
N VAL A 174 -14.02 7.68 27.46
CA VAL A 174 -14.65 8.86 28.10
C VAL A 174 -16.06 8.53 28.56
N THR A 175 -16.84 7.85 27.73
CA THR A 175 -18.19 7.40 28.06
C THR A 175 -18.18 6.43 29.24
N ARG A 176 -17.21 5.50 29.29
CA ARG A 176 -17.05 4.57 30.42
C ARG A 176 -16.75 5.31 31.72
N TYR A 177 -15.87 6.33 31.67
CA TYR A 177 -15.56 7.19 32.81
C TYR A 177 -16.81 7.94 33.30
N LYS A 178 -17.52 8.64 32.40
CA LYS A 178 -18.75 9.39 32.75
C LYS A 178 -19.82 8.49 33.38
N ASN A 179 -20.09 7.32 32.79
CA ASN A 179 -21.04 6.35 33.36
C ASN A 179 -20.61 5.86 34.76
N ALA A 180 -19.31 5.71 35.04
CA ALA A 180 -18.83 5.32 36.35
C ALA A 180 -18.97 6.48 37.36
N LEU A 181 -18.68 7.70 36.95
CA LEU A 181 -18.88 8.91 37.75
C LEU A 181 -20.37 9.11 38.12
N GLU A 182 -21.29 8.96 37.17
CA GLU A 182 -22.73 9.07 37.44
C GLU A 182 -23.24 7.97 38.40
N ARG A 183 -22.68 6.75 38.31
CA ARG A 183 -22.97 5.66 39.26
C ARG A 183 -22.48 6.00 40.67
N LEU A 184 -21.30 6.62 40.78
CA LEU A 184 -20.74 7.05 42.06
C LEU A 184 -21.58 8.17 42.68
N ASN A 185 -22.06 9.11 41.87
CA ASN A 185 -22.89 10.23 42.29
C ASN A 185 -24.37 9.83 42.55
N GLY A 186 -24.71 8.55 42.39
CA GLY A 186 -26.08 8.04 42.61
C GLY A 186 -27.13 8.57 41.64
N THR A 187 -26.72 9.22 40.55
CA THR A 187 -27.62 9.94 39.62
C THR A 187 -28.23 9.00 38.56
N THR A 188 -27.66 7.81 38.36
CA THR A 188 -28.10 6.86 37.33
C THR A 188 -29.12 5.85 37.85
N GLN A 189 -30.29 5.76 37.20
CA GLN A 189 -31.22 4.63 37.37
C GLN A 189 -30.63 3.34 36.74
N GLN A 190 -30.72 2.20 37.43
CA GLN A 190 -30.21 0.91 36.93
C GLN A 190 -30.78 0.57 35.53
N ARG A 191 -29.90 0.15 34.61
CA ARG A 191 -30.30 -0.29 33.27
C ARG A 191 -31.19 -1.54 33.38
N ARG A 192 -32.37 -1.49 32.75
CA ARG A 192 -33.36 -2.60 32.75
C ARG A 192 -32.94 -3.83 31.94
N ARG A 193 -31.90 -3.75 31.11
CA ARG A 193 -31.42 -4.85 30.23
C ARG A 193 -29.90 -4.98 30.27
N GLY A 194 -29.43 -6.23 30.25
CA GLY A 194 -28.01 -6.60 30.21
C GLY A 194 -27.45 -7.00 31.58
N ARG A 195 -26.21 -7.51 31.59
CA ARG A 195 -25.50 -7.91 32.81
C ARG A 195 -25.14 -6.66 33.62
N PRO A 196 -25.53 -6.56 34.91
CA PRO A 196 -25.10 -5.47 35.77
C PRO A 196 -23.59 -5.39 35.88
N GLN A 197 -23.04 -4.18 35.88
CA GLN A 197 -21.62 -3.98 36.08
C GLN A 197 -21.28 -4.15 37.56
N THR A 198 -20.55 -5.20 37.91
CA THR A 198 -20.21 -5.53 39.31
C THR A 198 -18.93 -4.85 39.77
N LYS A 199 -18.13 -4.32 38.85
CA LYS A 199 -16.92 -3.57 39.20
C LYS A 199 -17.26 -2.26 39.91
N ASP A 200 -16.47 -1.97 40.93
CA ASP A 200 -16.48 -0.72 41.69
C ASP A 200 -16.31 0.49 40.75
N PRO A 201 -17.18 1.51 40.82
CA PRO A 201 -17.08 2.72 40.01
C PRO A 201 -15.73 3.44 40.13
N GLN A 202 -15.16 3.57 41.33
CA GLN A 202 -13.88 4.28 41.52
C GLN A 202 -12.75 3.57 40.78
N LYS A 203 -12.65 2.25 40.93
CA LYS A 203 -11.69 1.45 40.18
C LYS A 203 -11.86 1.56 38.66
N ILE A 204 -13.10 1.60 38.16
CA ILE A 204 -13.35 1.81 36.72
C ILE A 204 -12.80 3.17 36.28
N MET A 205 -13.07 4.22 37.06
CA MET A 205 -12.59 5.57 36.75
C MET A 205 -11.06 5.60 36.70
N GLU A 206 -10.40 5.05 37.70
CA GLU A 206 -8.94 4.94 37.77
C GLU A 206 -8.37 4.17 36.57
N ASP A 207 -8.91 2.97 36.28
CA ASP A 207 -8.49 2.16 35.13
C ASP A 207 -8.65 2.91 33.80
N THR A 208 -9.74 3.66 33.64
CA THR A 208 -10.00 4.44 32.42
C THR A 208 -9.08 5.64 32.26
N ILE A 209 -8.80 6.37 33.34
CA ILE A 209 -7.82 7.46 33.36
C ILE A 209 -6.46 6.86 33.00
N LYS A 210 -5.99 5.83 33.72
CA LYS A 210 -4.70 5.18 33.46
C LYS A 210 -4.56 4.69 32.02
N GLY A 211 -5.62 4.15 31.42
CA GLY A 211 -5.59 3.62 30.05
C GLY A 211 -5.53 4.67 28.93
N SER A 212 -5.90 5.93 29.18
CA SER A 212 -5.92 6.95 28.12
C SER A 212 -5.75 8.38 28.63
N ALA A 213 -4.72 9.06 28.13
CA ALA A 213 -4.48 10.47 28.44
C ALA A 213 -5.61 11.39 27.96
N VAL A 214 -6.30 11.02 26.87
CA VAL A 214 -7.50 11.73 26.39
C VAL A 214 -8.65 11.63 27.39
N VAL A 215 -8.80 10.47 28.05
CA VAL A 215 -9.82 10.27 29.10
C VAL A 215 -9.47 11.08 30.35
N GLU A 216 -8.20 11.05 30.75
CA GLU A 216 -7.69 11.90 31.84
C GLU A 216 -7.99 13.38 31.58
N HIS A 217 -7.66 13.89 30.39
CA HIS A 217 -7.99 15.27 30.02
C HIS A 217 -9.51 15.53 30.04
N SER A 218 -10.32 14.62 29.47
CA SER A 218 -11.79 14.76 29.44
C SER A 218 -12.45 14.64 30.82
N SER A 219 -11.74 14.16 31.84
CA SER A 219 -12.23 14.15 33.21
C SER A 219 -12.19 15.53 33.86
N GLN A 220 -11.32 16.42 33.37
CA GLN A 220 -11.10 17.78 33.89
C GLN A 220 -11.62 18.85 32.91
N CYS A 221 -11.99 18.46 31.70
CA CYS A 221 -12.40 19.35 30.63
C CYS A 221 -13.70 18.88 29.97
N SER A 222 -14.64 19.82 29.75
CA SER A 222 -15.95 19.53 29.16
C SER A 222 -16.10 19.98 27.70
N HIS A 223 -15.02 20.44 27.07
CA HIS A 223 -15.05 20.86 25.66
C HIS A 223 -15.05 19.65 24.71
N ASP A 224 -15.55 19.89 23.50
CA ASP A 224 -15.57 18.87 22.45
C ASP A 224 -14.17 18.57 21.92
N LEU A 225 -13.98 17.30 21.55
CA LEU A 225 -12.76 16.78 20.95
C LEU A 225 -12.95 16.63 19.44
N GLN A 226 -11.97 17.08 18.67
CA GLN A 226 -11.92 16.91 17.22
C GLN A 226 -10.67 16.13 16.84
N ALA A 227 -10.80 15.17 15.92
CA ALA A 227 -9.70 14.32 15.49
C ALA A 227 -9.35 14.59 14.02
N ASN A 228 -8.09 14.91 13.75
CA ASN A 228 -7.56 15.24 12.43
C ASN A 228 -6.33 14.40 12.09
N ILE A 229 -6.19 14.00 10.83
CA ILE A 229 -5.01 13.27 10.35
C ILE A 229 -3.88 14.27 10.11
N ILE A 230 -2.71 14.02 10.70
CA ILE A 230 -1.49 14.80 10.41
C ILE A 230 -0.81 14.21 9.17
N CYS A 231 -0.47 12.92 9.21
CA CYS A 231 0.13 12.22 8.08
C CYS A 231 -0.19 10.73 8.09
N ARG A 232 0.00 10.09 6.91
CA ARG A 232 -0.15 8.65 6.71
C ARG A 232 1.21 7.98 6.66
N GLU A 233 1.33 6.85 7.33
CA GLU A 233 2.53 6.02 7.33
C GLU A 233 2.12 4.57 7.65
N SER A 234 2.37 3.65 6.73
CA SER A 234 1.98 2.25 6.88
C SER A 234 2.97 1.45 7.73
N LEU A 235 4.24 1.86 7.75
CA LEU A 235 5.29 1.20 8.51
C LEU A 235 5.21 1.60 9.98
N PHE A 236 4.96 0.62 10.85
CA PHE A 236 4.80 0.84 12.29
C PHE A 236 5.98 1.59 12.92
N HIS A 237 7.21 1.16 12.63
CA HIS A 237 8.40 1.78 13.24
C HIS A 237 8.57 3.24 12.79
N VAL A 238 8.30 3.53 11.52
CA VAL A 238 8.36 4.90 10.98
C VAL A 238 7.23 5.75 11.56
N ARG A 239 6.03 5.18 11.78
CA ARG A 239 4.93 5.86 12.49
C ARG A 239 5.32 6.28 13.88
N LYS A 240 5.95 5.39 14.65
CA LYS A 240 6.42 5.71 16.01
C LYS A 240 7.42 6.85 16.02
N ILE A 241 8.36 6.87 15.08
CA ILE A 241 9.31 7.96 14.92
C ILE A 241 8.57 9.26 14.58
N LYS A 242 7.69 9.24 13.57
CA LYS A 242 6.90 10.42 13.17
C LYS A 242 6.05 10.96 14.32
N GLU A 243 5.32 10.10 15.04
CA GLU A 243 4.56 10.45 16.23
C GLU A 243 5.43 11.19 17.25
N ALA A 244 6.60 10.63 17.59
CA ALA A 244 7.51 11.22 18.57
C ALA A 244 8.10 12.55 18.09
N LEU A 245 8.37 12.70 16.78
CA LEU A 245 8.78 13.97 16.20
C LEU A 245 7.68 15.03 16.31
N PHE A 246 6.44 14.68 15.96
CA PHE A 246 5.31 15.62 16.08
C PHE A 246 5.03 16.03 17.53
N ILE A 247 5.13 15.10 18.49
CA ILE A 247 4.98 15.39 19.92
C ILE A 247 6.05 16.36 20.41
N ARG A 248 7.30 16.22 19.98
CA ARG A 248 8.41 17.08 20.42
C ARG A 248 8.35 18.50 19.87
N HIS A 249 7.81 18.68 18.67
CA HIS A 249 7.83 19.96 17.94
C HIS A 249 6.50 20.73 18.00
N ASN A 250 5.48 20.21 18.70
CA ASN A 250 4.18 20.87 18.82
C ASN A 250 3.73 20.87 20.30
N PRO A 251 2.98 21.90 20.75
CA PRO A 251 2.44 21.91 22.10
C PRO A 251 1.31 20.88 22.21
N CYS A 252 1.58 19.78 22.92
CA CYS A 252 0.60 18.71 23.16
C CYS A 252 0.42 18.43 24.66
N PRO A 253 -0.28 19.32 25.41
CA PRO A 253 -0.44 19.20 26.87
C PRO A 253 -1.15 17.92 27.34
N ILE A 254 -1.85 17.21 26.44
CA ILE A 254 -2.56 15.98 26.77
C ILE A 254 -1.61 14.76 26.76
N ASN A 255 -0.50 14.81 26.01
CA ASN A 255 0.44 13.70 25.96
C ASN A 255 1.18 13.53 27.30
N ARG A 256 1.31 12.28 27.77
CA ARG A 256 2.06 11.94 28.99
C ARG A 256 3.55 11.77 28.76
N ASP A 257 3.93 11.38 27.55
CA ASP A 257 5.30 11.09 27.15
C ASP A 257 5.63 11.77 25.81
N ARG A 258 6.93 11.77 25.46
CA ARG A 258 7.46 12.35 24.23
C ARG A 258 7.59 11.33 23.08
N GLY A 259 6.90 10.18 23.17
CA GLY A 259 7.03 9.08 22.23
C GLY A 259 8.40 8.36 22.32
N VAL A 260 8.77 7.68 21.23
CA VAL A 260 10.06 6.95 21.15
C VAL A 260 11.25 7.91 21.14
N GLU A 261 12.38 7.46 21.66
CA GLU A 261 13.63 8.21 21.59
C GLU A 261 14.03 8.47 20.13
N VAL A 262 14.37 9.72 19.83
CA VAL A 262 14.85 10.15 18.51
C VAL A 262 16.07 11.04 18.74
N SER A 263 17.11 10.84 17.93
CA SER A 263 18.35 11.62 18.01
C SER A 263 18.06 13.12 17.85
N GLU A 264 18.70 13.94 18.69
CA GLU A 264 18.54 15.40 18.66
C GLU A 264 19.06 16.05 17.37
N VAL A 265 19.91 15.34 16.60
CA VAL A 265 20.39 15.78 15.29
C VAL A 265 19.23 16.09 14.32
N TRP A 266 18.08 15.41 14.49
CA TRP A 266 16.89 15.65 13.68
C TRP A 266 16.19 16.97 14.03
N THR A 267 16.36 17.50 15.25
CA THR A 267 15.68 18.70 15.73
C THR A 267 16.04 19.93 14.88
N ASP A 268 17.33 20.13 14.59
CA ASP A 268 17.79 21.27 13.79
C ASP A 268 17.23 21.21 12.35
N LEU A 269 17.27 20.02 11.74
CA LEU A 269 16.71 19.81 10.40
C LEU A 269 15.21 20.05 10.37
N ILE A 270 14.48 19.60 11.39
CA ILE A 270 13.02 19.77 11.47
C ILE A 270 12.66 21.23 11.67
N ASN A 271 13.40 21.95 12.53
CA ASN A 271 13.19 23.38 12.75
C ASN A 271 13.45 24.20 11.49
N GLN A 272 14.49 23.86 10.72
CA GLN A 272 14.80 24.53 9.45
C GLN A 272 13.77 24.23 8.35
N THR A 273 13.31 22.99 8.27
CA THR A 273 12.39 22.55 7.19
C THR A 273 10.92 22.81 7.52
N GLY A 274 10.56 23.01 8.79
CA GLY A 274 9.17 23.11 9.24
C GLY A 274 8.34 21.85 9.00
N CYS A 275 8.98 20.70 8.70
CA CYS A 275 8.26 19.50 8.24
C CYS A 275 7.36 18.84 9.31
N CYS A 276 7.54 19.20 10.58
CA CYS A 276 6.70 18.74 11.69
C CYS A 276 5.77 19.85 12.24
N THR A 277 5.71 21.01 11.60
CA THR A 277 4.84 22.11 12.02
C THR A 277 3.40 21.82 11.63
N ILE A 278 2.51 21.77 12.62
CA ILE A 278 1.07 21.61 12.39
C ILE A 278 0.45 23.00 12.36
N ALA A 279 -0.21 23.36 11.26
CA ALA A 279 -0.96 24.61 11.19
C ALA A 279 -2.00 24.65 12.32
N THR A 280 -1.98 25.73 13.10
CA THR A 280 -2.92 26.00 14.20
C THR A 280 -4.29 26.37 13.67
#